data_AF-A0A959GD13-F1
#
_entry.id   AF-A0A959GD13-F1
#
_cell.length_a   1.000
_cell.length_b   1.000
_cell.length_c   1.000
_cell.angle_alpha   90.00
_cell.angle_beta   90.00
_cell.angle_gamma   90.00
#
_symmetry.space_group_name_H-M   'P 1'
#
loop_
_entity.id
_entity.type
_entity.pdbx_description
1 polymer ?
#
loop_
_entity_poly.entity_id
_entity_poly.type
_entity_poly.pdbx_seq_one_letter_code
_entity_poly.pdbx_strand_id
1 'polypeptide(L)'
;MSINLKEYQLPGSEPPPPTPKEGGGLWEFMNRDIKLFGKGLGAKKKEAYYTELEVLLKAGLGLKTALELLLESRPGKKEQATIQNIYQSIIGGMSLSEAMAATGQFTEYEIFSIRIAEESGDLPPILAELATYFARAMHYRRLMAGALSYPALVITVAVLALAFLLNFLVPLFGGLYGRLNQELPPLTTFIVSLSNTAQAWFRPTLLALAGLLAMAYLQRKAPWLRKASSSMILKMPVFGSLIHHLYLARFCQAFAFLLSSRVPVLKAIELTQRMISFYPIEQALEASRESIFKGQPFHQSINQFRIFPPRLIALARVGEEANQLDTIFRKLAQQYNDEVEQRTKLLGSLIEPVLIVFLALIVGLILIAMYLPIFKLVTNFGI
;
A
#
# COMPACT_ATOMS: atom_id res chain seq x y z
N MET A 1 -9.32 -46.32 44.48
CA MET A 1 -9.66 -44.88 44.39
C MET A 1 -9.05 -44.37 43.09
N SER A 2 -9.83 -44.40 42.01
CA SER A 2 -9.37 -44.04 40.66
C SER A 2 -9.34 -42.53 40.51
N ILE A 3 -8.16 -41.97 40.24
CA ILE A 3 -7.96 -40.54 40.01
C ILE A 3 -8.60 -40.18 38.66
N ASN A 4 -9.56 -39.27 38.68
CA ASN A 4 -10.29 -38.82 37.49
C ASN A 4 -9.44 -37.75 36.77
N LEU A 5 -8.73 -38.16 35.72
CA LEU A 5 -7.79 -37.30 34.96
C LEU A 5 -8.46 -36.21 34.11
N LYS A 6 -9.79 -36.02 34.20
CA LYS A 6 -10.51 -34.97 33.45
C LYS A 6 -10.46 -33.59 34.11
N GLU A 7 -9.98 -33.49 35.35
CA GLU A 7 -9.94 -32.22 36.10
C GLU A 7 -8.55 -31.56 36.19
N TYR A 8 -7.54 -32.08 35.49
CA TYR A 8 -6.21 -31.45 35.48
C TYR A 8 -6.09 -30.43 34.33
N GLN A 9 -6.50 -29.18 34.57
CA GLN A 9 -6.22 -28.04 33.69
C GLN A 9 -4.89 -27.40 34.08
N LEU A 10 -3.94 -27.37 33.15
CA LEU A 10 -2.68 -26.64 33.25
C LEU A 10 -2.95 -25.12 33.29
N PRO A 11 -2.32 -24.34 34.19
CA PRO A 11 -2.47 -22.90 34.20
C PRO A 11 -1.67 -22.28 33.04
N GLY A 12 -2.36 -21.66 32.07
CA GLY A 12 -1.72 -20.86 31.01
C GLY A 12 -2.20 -21.06 29.58
N SER A 13 -3.50 -21.29 29.33
CA SER A 13 -4.06 -21.34 27.96
C SER A 13 -5.25 -20.39 27.79
N GLU A 14 -5.01 -19.08 27.91
CA GLU A 14 -5.91 -18.10 27.31
C GLU A 14 -5.71 -18.10 25.78
N PRO A 15 -6.79 -18.21 24.98
CA PRO A 15 -6.68 -18.04 23.54
C PRO A 15 -6.21 -16.61 23.22
N PRO A 16 -5.34 -16.41 22.20
CA PRO A 16 -4.87 -15.07 21.86
C PRO A 16 -6.08 -14.18 21.53
N PRO A 17 -6.06 -12.90 21.93
CA PRO A 17 -7.20 -12.01 21.73
C PRO A 17 -7.52 -11.89 20.23
N PRO A 18 -8.81 -11.76 19.86
CA PRO A 18 -9.20 -11.62 18.48
C PRO A 18 -8.54 -10.37 17.89
N THR A 19 -7.80 -10.56 16.80
CA THR A 19 -7.16 -9.49 16.03
C THR A 19 -8.19 -8.45 15.61
N PRO A 20 -7.91 -7.13 15.73
CA PRO A 20 -8.87 -6.10 15.35
C PRO A 20 -9.20 -6.16 13.87
N LYS A 21 -10.49 -6.05 13.57
CA LYS A 21 -11.05 -5.97 12.21
C LYS A 21 -10.59 -4.70 11.50
N GLU A 22 -10.42 -4.90 10.20
CA GLU A 22 -10.01 -3.99 9.14
C GLU A 22 -10.62 -2.58 9.20
N GLY A 23 -9.78 -1.59 8.88
CA GLY A 23 -10.21 -0.23 8.55
C GLY A 23 -9.23 0.46 7.61
N GLY A 24 -9.73 0.96 6.47
CA GLY A 24 -9.22 2.18 5.83
C GLY A 24 -8.42 2.08 4.52
N GLY A 25 -9.11 1.75 3.42
CA GLY A 25 -9.27 2.51 2.15
C GLY A 25 -8.12 3.21 1.40
N LEU A 26 -6.98 3.55 2.01
CA LEU A 26 -5.83 4.20 1.33
C LEU A 26 -4.62 3.25 1.29
N TRP A 27 -4.44 2.45 2.34
CA TRP A 27 -3.41 1.43 2.43
C TRP A 27 -3.61 0.28 1.44
N GLU A 28 -4.86 -0.06 1.16
CA GLU A 28 -5.22 -1.15 0.22
C GLU A 28 -4.93 -0.78 -1.23
N PHE A 29 -5.04 0.50 -1.59
CA PHE A 29 -4.69 1.02 -2.91
C PHE A 29 -3.18 1.03 -3.14
N MET A 30 -2.39 1.42 -2.12
CA MET A 30 -0.93 1.40 -2.19
C MET A 30 -0.34 -0.03 -2.17
N ASN A 31 -1.07 -0.98 -1.59
CA ASN A 31 -0.69 -2.40 -1.51
C ASN A 31 -1.15 -3.23 -2.72
N ARG A 32 -1.74 -2.61 -3.75
CA ARG A 32 -2.34 -3.36 -4.86
C ARG A 32 -1.30 -4.04 -5.79
N ASP A 33 -0.06 -3.54 -5.81
CA ASP A 33 1.04 -4.14 -6.59
C ASP A 33 1.85 -5.18 -5.81
N ILE A 34 1.58 -5.37 -4.52
CA ILE A 34 2.13 -6.48 -3.72
C ILE A 34 0.98 -7.02 -2.89
N LYS A 35 0.33 -8.06 -3.43
CA LYS A 35 -0.75 -8.87 -2.84
C LYS A 35 -0.60 -9.06 -1.31
N LEU A 36 -1.02 -8.10 -0.50
CA LEU A 36 -1.04 -8.19 0.96
C LEU A 36 -2.29 -8.91 1.47
N PHE A 37 -3.33 -9.02 0.62
CA PHE A 37 -4.53 -9.83 0.84
C PHE A 37 -4.75 -10.86 -0.27
N GLY A 38 -3.68 -11.27 -0.95
CA GLY A 38 -3.70 -12.41 -1.85
C GLY A 38 -3.23 -13.66 -1.14
N LYS A 39 -3.62 -14.83 -1.66
CA LYS A 39 -3.14 -16.16 -1.24
C LYS A 39 -1.60 -16.35 -1.38
N GLY A 40 -0.80 -15.29 -1.62
CA GLY A 40 0.64 -15.26 -1.93
C GLY A 40 1.60 -15.33 -0.73
N LEU A 41 2.91 -15.41 -1.02
CA LEU A 41 4.02 -15.19 -0.07
C LEU A 41 4.20 -13.68 0.21
N GLY A 42 4.46 -13.30 1.47
CA GLY A 42 4.65 -11.90 1.85
C GLY A 42 5.97 -11.31 1.35
N ALA A 43 6.04 -9.98 1.16
CA ALA A 43 7.21 -9.28 0.60
C ALA A 43 8.54 -9.62 1.31
N LYS A 44 8.54 -9.71 2.65
CA LYS A 44 9.73 -10.07 3.44
C LYS A 44 10.24 -11.47 3.12
N LYS A 45 9.32 -12.42 2.93
CA LYS A 45 9.63 -13.81 2.61
C LYS A 45 10.18 -13.96 1.20
N LYS A 46 9.62 -13.19 0.26
CA LYS A 46 10.07 -13.10 -1.12
C LYS A 46 11.45 -12.48 -1.23
N GLU A 47 11.68 -11.36 -0.55
CA GLU A 47 13.00 -10.73 -0.50
C GLU A 47 14.09 -11.69 0.03
N ALA A 48 13.83 -12.36 1.15
CA ALA A 48 14.75 -13.38 1.66
C ALA A 48 14.92 -14.56 0.69
N TYR A 49 13.85 -15.05 0.06
CA TYR A 49 13.91 -16.11 -0.96
C TYR A 49 14.80 -15.74 -2.14
N TYR A 50 14.61 -14.56 -2.72
CA TYR A 50 15.42 -14.12 -3.85
C TYR A 50 16.88 -13.84 -3.45
N THR A 51 17.11 -13.26 -2.28
CA THR A 51 18.46 -12.97 -1.77
C THR A 51 19.23 -14.25 -1.50
N GLU A 52 18.65 -15.22 -0.78
CA GLU A 52 19.33 -16.47 -0.47
C GLU A 52 19.57 -17.30 -1.73
N LEU A 53 18.58 -17.39 -2.63
CA LEU A 53 18.75 -18.11 -3.90
C LEU A 53 19.84 -17.46 -4.77
N GLU A 54 19.90 -16.13 -4.81
CA GLU A 54 20.95 -15.39 -5.51
C GLU A 54 22.35 -15.71 -4.96
N VAL A 55 22.52 -15.67 -3.63
CA VAL A 55 23.79 -15.96 -2.96
C VAL A 55 24.25 -17.38 -3.26
N LEU A 56 23.35 -18.36 -3.18
CA LEU A 56 23.66 -19.77 -3.44
C LEU A 56 24.06 -19.99 -4.91
N LEU A 57 23.32 -19.42 -5.86
CA LEU A 57 23.66 -19.54 -7.28
C LEU A 57 24.96 -18.81 -7.63
N LYS A 58 25.23 -17.64 -7.04
CA LYS A 58 26.52 -16.94 -7.20
C LYS A 58 27.71 -17.73 -6.63
N ALA A 59 27.49 -18.50 -5.58
CA ALA A 59 28.50 -19.39 -5.02
C ALA A 59 28.76 -20.64 -5.90
N GLY A 60 28.09 -20.76 -7.06
CA GLY A 60 28.30 -21.82 -8.03
C GLY A 60 27.47 -23.07 -7.78
N LEU A 61 26.52 -23.03 -6.82
CA LEU A 61 25.62 -24.16 -6.59
C LEU A 61 24.60 -24.26 -7.74
N GLY A 62 24.29 -25.48 -8.15
CA GLY A 62 23.20 -25.73 -9.09
C GLY A 62 21.83 -25.41 -8.47
N LEU A 63 20.86 -25.02 -9.30
CA LEU A 63 19.51 -24.62 -8.86
C LEU A 63 18.82 -25.67 -7.97
N LYS A 64 18.98 -26.96 -8.30
CA LYS A 64 18.43 -28.06 -7.49
C LYS A 64 18.98 -28.03 -6.06
N THR A 65 20.31 -27.99 -5.91
CA THR A 65 20.99 -27.97 -4.62
C THR A 65 20.67 -26.70 -3.84
N ALA A 66 20.61 -25.55 -4.52
CA ALA A 66 20.22 -24.30 -3.89
C ALA A 66 18.80 -24.38 -3.30
N LEU A 67 17.82 -24.92 -4.05
CA LEU A 67 16.46 -25.09 -3.56
C LEU A 67 16.33 -26.09 -2.41
N GLU A 68 17.14 -27.16 -2.41
CA GLU A 68 17.21 -28.13 -1.32
C GLU A 68 17.70 -27.48 -0.01
N LEU A 69 18.77 -26.67 -0.07
CA LEU A 69 19.26 -25.91 1.09
C LEU A 69 18.24 -24.87 1.60
N LEU A 70 17.49 -24.25 0.69
CA LEU A 70 16.39 -23.35 1.06
C LEU A 70 15.26 -24.09 1.77
N LEU A 71 15.00 -25.36 1.45
CA LEU A 71 13.95 -26.15 2.10
C LEU A 71 14.30 -26.51 3.54
N GLU A 72 15.58 -26.79 3.81
CA GLU A 72 16.10 -27.15 5.13
C GLU A 72 16.10 -25.96 6.11
N SER A 73 16.34 -24.75 5.59
CA SER A 73 16.53 -23.55 6.40
C SER A 73 15.24 -22.77 6.72
N ARG A 74 14.07 -23.17 6.20
CA ARG A 74 12.81 -22.38 6.30
C ARG A 74 11.88 -22.85 7.43
N PRO A 75 11.49 -21.99 8.40
CA PRO A 75 10.61 -22.37 9.52
C PRO A 75 9.10 -22.39 9.18
N GLY A 76 8.68 -21.87 8.02
CA GLY A 76 7.25 -21.64 7.73
C GLY A 76 6.59 -22.72 6.88
N LYS A 77 5.59 -23.44 7.42
CA LYS A 77 4.86 -24.53 6.71
C LYS A 77 4.38 -24.19 5.29
N LYS A 78 3.73 -23.03 5.10
CA LYS A 78 3.21 -22.61 3.79
C LYS A 78 4.31 -22.32 2.76
N GLU A 79 5.40 -21.74 3.23
CA GLU A 79 6.53 -21.33 2.42
C GLU A 79 7.38 -22.53 2.01
N GLN A 80 7.65 -23.40 2.97
CA GLN A 80 8.29 -24.69 2.74
C GLN A 80 7.49 -25.52 1.72
N ALA A 81 6.16 -25.60 1.87
CA ALA A 81 5.31 -26.28 0.88
C ALA A 81 5.39 -25.65 -0.52
N THR A 82 5.51 -24.33 -0.61
CA THR A 82 5.63 -23.63 -1.90
C THR A 82 6.97 -23.96 -2.56
N ILE A 83 8.07 -23.88 -1.81
CA ILE A 83 9.41 -24.21 -2.32
C ILE A 83 9.50 -25.71 -2.65
N GLN A 84 8.85 -26.57 -1.86
CA GLN A 84 8.84 -28.02 -2.10
C GLN A 84 8.16 -28.34 -3.42
N ASN A 85 7.03 -27.70 -3.71
CA ASN A 85 6.34 -27.87 -4.98
C ASN A 85 7.23 -27.40 -6.15
N ILE A 86 7.93 -26.27 -6.01
CA ILE A 86 8.86 -25.78 -7.03
C ILE A 86 10.01 -26.78 -7.25
N TYR A 87 10.61 -27.28 -6.16
CA TYR A 87 11.70 -28.25 -6.20
C TYR A 87 11.28 -29.54 -6.93
N GLN A 88 10.10 -30.08 -6.60
CA GLN A 88 9.58 -31.28 -7.26
C GLN A 88 9.27 -31.04 -8.74
N SER A 89 8.70 -29.89 -9.10
CA SER A 89 8.47 -29.52 -10.50
C SER A 89 9.76 -29.42 -11.30
N ILE A 90 10.82 -28.86 -10.72
CA ILE A 90 12.13 -28.75 -11.38
C ILE A 90 12.80 -30.11 -11.55
N ILE A 91 12.72 -30.99 -10.55
CA ILE A 91 13.17 -32.39 -10.70
C ILE A 91 12.38 -33.09 -11.81
N GLY A 92 11.08 -32.80 -11.91
CA GLY A 92 10.21 -33.27 -12.99
C GLY A 92 10.50 -32.69 -14.37
N GLY A 93 11.50 -31.80 -14.50
CA GLY A 93 11.94 -31.22 -15.77
C GLY A 93 11.27 -29.91 -16.17
N MET A 94 10.42 -29.33 -15.31
CA MET A 94 9.85 -27.99 -15.56
C MET A 94 10.91 -26.90 -15.37
N SER A 95 10.79 -25.80 -16.12
CA SER A 95 11.56 -24.59 -15.84
C SER A 95 11.16 -23.98 -14.47
N LEU A 96 12.07 -23.23 -13.83
CA LEU A 96 11.79 -22.47 -12.62
C LEU A 96 10.64 -21.46 -12.84
N SER A 97 10.57 -20.79 -13.99
CA SER A 97 9.48 -19.85 -14.27
C SER A 97 8.11 -20.55 -14.31
N GLU A 98 8.02 -21.71 -14.95
CA GLU A 98 6.78 -22.52 -14.99
C GLU A 98 6.44 -23.12 -13.62
N ALA A 99 7.44 -23.63 -12.90
CA ALA A 99 7.28 -24.16 -11.55
C ALA A 99 6.75 -23.08 -10.59
N MET A 100 7.30 -21.86 -10.66
CA MET A 100 6.80 -20.71 -9.89
C MET A 100 5.37 -20.34 -10.29
N ALA A 101 5.06 -20.32 -11.60
CA ALA A 101 3.72 -20.02 -12.09
C ALA A 101 2.66 -21.00 -11.56
N ALA A 102 2.97 -22.29 -11.54
CA ALA A 102 2.08 -23.36 -11.08
C ALA A 102 1.64 -23.19 -9.60
N THR A 103 2.46 -22.54 -8.77
CA THR A 103 2.11 -22.31 -7.35
C THR A 103 1.02 -21.26 -7.15
N GLY A 104 0.83 -20.34 -8.10
CA GLY A 104 -0.03 -19.17 -7.96
C GLY A 104 0.39 -18.16 -6.87
N GLN A 105 1.55 -18.35 -6.24
CA GLN A 105 2.06 -17.52 -5.14
C GLN A 105 2.87 -16.29 -5.64
N PHE A 106 3.34 -16.35 -6.88
CA PHE A 106 4.17 -15.33 -7.50
C PHE A 106 3.32 -14.40 -8.39
N THR A 107 3.83 -13.19 -8.61
CA THR A 107 3.26 -12.22 -9.54
C THR A 107 3.74 -12.52 -10.96
N GLU A 108 3.04 -12.00 -11.96
CA GLU A 108 3.47 -12.13 -13.36
C GLU A 108 4.87 -11.54 -13.56
N TYR A 109 5.18 -10.42 -12.90
CA TYR A 109 6.52 -9.81 -12.94
C TYR A 109 7.62 -10.78 -12.49
N GLU A 110 7.44 -11.43 -11.34
CA GLU A 110 8.40 -12.41 -10.83
C GLU A 110 8.60 -13.56 -11.82
N ILE A 111 7.50 -14.11 -12.33
CA ILE A 111 7.52 -15.25 -13.27
C ILE A 111 8.25 -14.86 -14.58
N PHE A 112 7.90 -13.71 -15.17
CA PHE A 112 8.50 -13.26 -16.41
C PHE A 112 9.97 -12.87 -16.26
N SER A 113 10.36 -12.24 -15.14
CA SER A 113 11.76 -11.89 -14.89
C SER A 113 12.62 -13.15 -14.82
N ILE A 114 12.15 -14.18 -14.12
CA ILE A 114 12.82 -15.47 -14.05
C ILE A 114 12.88 -16.14 -15.42
N ARG A 115 11.82 -16.10 -16.22
CA ARG A 115 11.83 -16.64 -17.58
C ARG A 115 12.91 -16.01 -18.46
N ILE A 116 13.06 -14.68 -18.41
CA ILE A 116 14.12 -13.98 -19.14
C ILE A 116 15.50 -14.42 -18.64
N ALA A 117 15.63 -14.64 -17.34
CA ALA A 117 16.85 -15.17 -16.73
C ALA A 117 17.19 -16.58 -17.24
N GLU A 118 16.19 -17.44 -17.38
CA GLU A 118 16.34 -18.80 -17.91
C GLU A 118 16.73 -18.79 -19.39
N GLU A 119 16.09 -17.95 -20.19
CA GLU A 119 16.40 -17.78 -21.62
C GLU A 119 17.81 -17.20 -21.85
N SER A 120 18.25 -16.30 -20.97
CA SER A 120 19.60 -15.70 -21.02
C SER A 120 20.67 -16.54 -20.33
N GLY A 121 20.28 -17.54 -19.53
CA GLY A 121 21.18 -18.39 -18.75
C GLY A 121 21.80 -17.72 -17.52
N ASP A 122 21.37 -16.51 -17.15
CA ASP A 122 21.95 -15.73 -16.05
C ASP A 122 20.90 -15.34 -15.00
N LEU A 123 20.63 -16.28 -14.08
CA LEU A 123 19.67 -16.11 -12.98
C LEU A 123 20.11 -15.09 -11.91
N PRO A 124 21.36 -15.09 -11.41
CA PRO A 124 21.73 -14.29 -10.25
C PRO A 124 21.43 -12.79 -10.35
N PRO A 125 21.72 -12.07 -11.45
CA PRO A 125 21.40 -10.65 -11.55
C PRO A 125 19.90 -10.36 -11.48
N ILE A 126 19.07 -11.24 -12.05
CA ILE A 126 17.61 -11.11 -12.01
C ILE A 126 17.09 -11.34 -10.60
N LEU A 127 17.62 -12.34 -9.88
CA LEU A 127 17.28 -12.59 -8.48
C LEU A 127 17.69 -11.41 -7.59
N ALA A 128 18.87 -10.81 -7.82
CA ALA A 128 19.32 -9.62 -7.09
C ALA A 128 18.39 -8.41 -7.31
N GLU A 129 17.91 -8.21 -8.55
CA GLU A 129 16.94 -7.15 -8.85
C GLU A 129 15.60 -7.41 -8.15
N LEU A 130 15.10 -8.65 -8.17
CA LEU A 130 13.86 -9.03 -7.47
C LEU A 130 13.99 -8.84 -5.95
N ALA A 131 15.12 -9.23 -5.36
CA ALA A 131 15.42 -8.96 -3.96
C ALA A 131 15.40 -7.46 -3.66
N THR A 132 16.11 -6.66 -4.46
CA THR A 132 16.16 -5.19 -4.32
C THR A 132 14.77 -4.56 -4.45
N TYR A 133 13.96 -5.03 -5.40
CA TYR A 133 12.58 -4.59 -5.60
C TYR A 133 11.73 -4.80 -4.33
N PHE A 134 11.75 -6.00 -3.75
CA PHE A 134 10.99 -6.28 -2.53
C PHE A 134 11.57 -5.58 -1.29
N ALA A 135 12.89 -5.42 -1.20
CA ALA A 135 13.54 -4.65 -0.15
C ALA A 135 13.08 -3.18 -0.15
N ARG A 136 13.06 -2.54 -1.33
CA ARG A 136 12.56 -1.17 -1.52
C ARG A 136 11.08 -1.06 -1.17
N ALA A 137 10.26 -2.01 -1.61
CA ALA A 137 8.85 -2.01 -1.27
C ALA A 137 8.60 -2.09 0.24
N MET A 138 9.38 -2.91 0.97
CA MET A 138 9.34 -2.95 2.43
C MET A 138 9.82 -1.65 3.06
N HIS A 139 10.87 -1.04 2.51
CA HIS A 139 11.39 0.24 2.98
C HIS A 139 10.32 1.34 2.89
N TYR A 140 9.66 1.49 1.73
CA TYR A 140 8.57 2.47 1.57
C TYR A 140 7.40 2.19 2.49
N ARG A 141 7.03 0.91 2.68
CA ARG A 141 6.00 0.54 3.65
C ARG A 141 6.39 0.94 5.07
N ARG A 142 7.66 0.76 5.46
CA ARG A 142 8.16 1.13 6.79
C ARG A 142 8.16 2.64 6.98
N LEU A 143 8.59 3.40 5.97
CA LEU A 143 8.54 4.87 6.00
C LEU A 143 7.11 5.37 6.14
N MET A 144 6.18 4.84 5.33
CA MET A 144 4.77 5.19 5.40
C MET A 144 4.14 4.81 6.74
N ALA A 145 4.42 3.60 7.24
CA ALA A 145 3.92 3.13 8.53
C ALA A 145 4.44 4.00 9.69
N GLY A 146 5.73 4.35 9.66
CA GLY A 146 6.35 5.23 10.65
C GLY A 146 5.76 6.63 10.63
N ALA A 147 5.60 7.22 9.44
CA ALA A 147 5.00 8.56 9.27
C ALA A 147 3.54 8.63 9.75
N LEU A 148 2.81 7.51 9.73
CA LEU A 148 1.39 7.47 10.08
C LEU A 148 1.11 6.90 11.48
N SER A 149 2.10 6.33 12.15
CA SER A 149 1.96 5.80 13.52
C SER A 149 1.65 6.90 14.54
N TYR A 150 2.37 8.02 14.50
CA TYR A 150 2.10 9.15 15.40
C TYR A 150 0.72 9.79 15.17
N PRO A 151 0.34 10.15 13.91
CA PRO A 151 -1.03 10.57 13.60
C PRO A 151 -2.11 9.63 14.11
N ALA A 152 -1.93 8.32 13.92
CA ALA A 152 -2.89 7.33 14.39
C ALA A 152 -3.05 7.34 15.91
N LEU A 153 -1.95 7.45 16.66
CA LEU A 153 -1.98 7.54 18.12
C LEU A 153 -2.74 8.79 18.58
N VAL A 154 -2.38 9.97 18.05
CA VAL A 154 -3.00 11.25 18.43
C VAL A 154 -4.50 11.25 18.11
N ILE A 155 -4.88 10.81 16.90
CA ILE A 155 -6.30 10.70 16.52
C ILE A 155 -7.03 9.72 17.44
N THR A 156 -6.42 8.59 17.79
CA THR A 156 -7.04 7.62 18.70
C THR A 156 -7.31 8.24 20.06
N VAL A 157 -6.33 8.93 20.66
CA VAL A 157 -6.50 9.63 21.94
C VAL A 157 -7.54 10.74 21.84
N ALA A 158 -7.53 11.53 20.75
CA ALA A 158 -8.50 12.59 20.51
C ALA A 158 -9.94 12.06 20.38
N VAL A 159 -10.13 10.96 19.65
CA VAL A 159 -11.44 10.30 19.50
C VAL A 159 -11.92 9.73 20.83
N LEU A 160 -11.03 9.10 21.62
CA LEU A 160 -11.37 8.62 22.96
C LEU A 160 -11.77 9.76 23.90
N ALA A 161 -11.01 10.85 23.90
CA ALA A 161 -11.33 12.05 24.68
C ALA A 161 -12.68 12.63 24.25
N LEU A 162 -12.92 12.76 22.94
CA LEU A 162 -14.20 13.23 22.40
C LEU A 162 -15.37 12.32 22.79
N ALA A 163 -15.19 11.00 22.70
CA ALA A 163 -16.22 10.04 23.09
C ALA A 163 -16.54 10.13 24.59
N PHE A 164 -15.53 10.29 25.44
CA PHE A 164 -15.72 10.52 26.88
C PHE A 164 -16.50 11.82 27.13
N LEU A 165 -16.12 12.91 26.47
CA LEU A 165 -16.77 14.21 26.61
C LEU A 165 -18.25 14.16 26.21
N LEU A 166 -18.57 13.52 25.09
CA LEU A 166 -19.95 13.43 24.59
C LEU A 166 -20.83 12.48 25.40
N ASN A 167 -20.30 11.36 25.88
CA ASN A 167 -21.09 10.35 26.58
C ASN A 167 -21.24 10.61 28.08
N PHE A 168 -20.28 11.28 28.71
CA PHE A 168 -20.31 11.52 30.16
C PHE A 168 -20.50 13.00 30.50
N LEU A 169 -19.71 13.88 29.88
CA LEU A 169 -19.65 15.28 30.29
C LEU A 169 -20.87 16.07 29.78
N VAL A 170 -21.25 15.92 28.51
CA VAL A 170 -22.42 16.61 27.96
C VAL A 170 -23.74 16.22 28.67
N PRO A 171 -24.05 14.93 28.93
CA PRO A 171 -25.28 14.54 29.62
C PRO A 171 -25.33 15.02 31.07
N LEU A 172 -24.17 15.09 31.75
CA LEU A 172 -24.07 15.65 33.09
C LEU A 172 -24.58 17.09 33.13
N PHE A 173 -24.15 17.93 32.19
CA PHE A 173 -24.63 19.32 32.08
C PHE A 173 -26.08 19.41 31.62
N GLY A 174 -26.52 18.53 30.70
CA GLY A 174 -27.93 18.43 30.29
C GLY A 174 -28.86 18.16 31.48
N GLY A 175 -28.47 17.26 32.38
CA GLY A 175 -29.23 16.97 33.61
C GLY A 175 -29.30 18.14 34.58
N LEU A 176 -28.25 18.98 34.65
CA LEU A 176 -28.25 20.21 35.47
C LEU A 176 -29.19 21.28 34.89
N TYR A 177 -29.16 21.46 33.58
CA TYR A 177 -30.01 22.42 32.86
C TYR A 177 -31.50 22.07 32.92
N GLY A 178 -31.84 20.79 32.79
CA GLY A 178 -33.23 20.32 32.91
C GLY A 178 -33.86 20.59 34.27
N ARG A 179 -33.05 20.72 35.34
CA ARG A 179 -33.52 21.11 36.68
C ARG A 179 -33.71 22.61 36.86
N LEU A 180 -33.09 23.42 36.01
CA LEU A 180 -33.12 24.89 36.06
C LEU A 180 -34.14 25.49 35.09
N ASN A 181 -34.91 24.65 34.38
CA ASN A 181 -35.91 25.04 33.38
C ASN A 181 -35.37 26.00 32.30
N GLN A 182 -34.06 25.94 32.02
CA GLN A 182 -33.41 26.76 30.99
C GLN A 182 -33.09 25.93 29.76
N GLU A 183 -33.23 26.55 28.59
CA GLU A 183 -32.89 25.93 27.31
C GLU A 183 -31.38 25.74 27.16
N LEU A 184 -30.99 24.59 26.61
CA LEU A 184 -29.60 24.29 26.28
C LEU A 184 -29.08 25.30 25.23
N PRO A 185 -27.82 25.78 25.35
CA PRO A 185 -27.26 26.66 24.34
C PRO A 185 -27.24 26.04 22.94
N PRO A 186 -27.39 26.84 21.86
CA PRO A 186 -27.49 26.33 20.48
C PRO A 186 -26.32 25.42 20.06
N LEU A 187 -25.11 25.73 20.52
CA LEU A 187 -23.90 24.95 20.23
C LEU A 187 -23.94 23.56 20.88
N THR A 188 -24.44 23.46 22.11
CA THR A 188 -24.59 22.19 22.84
C THR A 188 -25.70 21.34 22.20
N THR A 189 -26.81 21.96 21.80
CA THR A 189 -27.90 21.31 21.05
C THR A 189 -27.43 20.81 19.68
N PHE A 190 -26.59 21.57 18.97
CA PHE A 190 -25.97 21.13 17.72
C PHE A 190 -25.12 19.87 17.93
N ILE A 191 -24.25 19.86 18.93
CA ILE A 191 -23.37 18.71 19.24
C ILE A 191 -24.19 17.47 19.63
N VAL A 192 -25.22 17.64 20.48
CA VAL A 192 -26.13 16.54 20.87
C VAL A 192 -26.91 16.02 19.67
N SER A 193 -27.39 16.91 18.80
CA SER A 193 -28.08 16.53 17.56
C SER A 193 -27.15 15.76 16.62
N LEU A 194 -25.87 16.16 16.52
CA LEU A 194 -24.86 15.47 15.73
C LEU A 194 -24.56 14.08 16.30
N SER A 195 -24.48 13.96 17.63
CA SER A 195 -24.28 12.67 18.32
C SER A 195 -25.46 11.72 18.14
N ASN A 196 -26.69 12.22 18.31
CA ASN A 196 -27.91 11.42 18.14
C ASN A 196 -28.12 11.03 16.67
N THR A 197 -27.83 11.95 15.73
CA THR A 197 -27.85 11.66 14.29
C THR A 197 -26.76 10.68 13.91
N ALA A 198 -25.55 10.84 14.45
CA ALA A 198 -24.46 9.91 14.25
C ALA A 198 -24.86 8.53 14.75
N GLN A 199 -25.38 8.36 15.97
CA GLN A 199 -25.81 7.06 16.50
C GLN A 199 -26.97 6.43 15.70
N ALA A 200 -27.97 7.21 15.31
CA ALA A 200 -29.12 6.72 14.53
C ALA A 200 -28.74 6.31 13.10
N TRP A 201 -27.87 7.09 12.46
CA TRP A 201 -27.43 6.84 11.09
C TRP A 201 -26.18 5.98 11.01
N PHE A 202 -25.46 5.71 12.11
CA PHE A 202 -24.21 4.94 12.13
C PHE A 202 -24.39 3.55 11.51
N ARG A 203 -25.41 2.80 11.93
CA ARG A 203 -25.67 1.44 11.43
C ARG A 203 -26.04 1.41 9.93
N PRO A 204 -27.01 2.21 9.44
CA PRO A 204 -27.34 2.22 8.02
C PRO A 204 -26.26 2.85 7.13
N THR A 205 -25.53 3.88 7.58
CA THR A 205 -24.40 4.45 6.81
C THR A 205 -23.21 3.49 6.76
N LEU A 206 -22.91 2.77 7.84
CA LEU A 206 -21.88 1.73 7.84
C LEU A 206 -22.24 0.58 6.90
N LEU A 207 -23.50 0.15 6.88
CA LEU A 207 -23.99 -0.86 5.93
C LEU A 207 -23.97 -0.37 4.48
N ALA A 208 -24.38 0.86 4.23
CA ALA A 208 -24.33 1.48 2.91
C ALA A 208 -22.88 1.63 2.43
N LEU A 209 -21.98 2.08 3.29
CA LEU A 209 -20.55 2.20 3.01
C LEU A 209 -19.93 0.83 2.77
N ALA A 210 -20.24 -0.18 3.60
CA ALA A 210 -19.77 -1.55 3.41
C ALA A 210 -20.31 -2.15 2.10
N GLY A 211 -21.57 -1.89 1.74
CA GLY A 211 -22.17 -2.30 0.48
C GLY A 211 -21.51 -1.62 -0.72
N LEU A 212 -21.24 -0.31 -0.63
CA LEU A 212 -20.55 0.46 -1.66
C LEU A 212 -19.09 0.01 -1.82
N LEU A 213 -18.39 -0.24 -0.71
CA LEU A 213 -17.03 -0.79 -0.72
C LEU A 213 -17.01 -2.22 -1.26
N ALA A 214 -17.97 -3.08 -0.90
CA ALA A 214 -18.11 -4.43 -1.45
C ALA A 214 -18.39 -4.39 -2.96
N MET A 215 -19.27 -3.50 -3.41
CA MET A 215 -19.57 -3.31 -4.82
C MET A 215 -18.37 -2.75 -5.59
N ALA A 216 -17.65 -1.78 -5.04
CA ALA A 216 -16.40 -1.27 -5.59
C ALA A 216 -15.31 -2.36 -5.63
N TYR A 217 -15.26 -3.23 -4.62
CA TYR A 217 -14.35 -4.37 -4.57
C TYR A 217 -14.69 -5.44 -5.61
N LEU A 218 -15.99 -5.75 -5.78
CA LEU A 218 -16.48 -6.67 -6.82
C LEU A 218 -16.19 -6.12 -8.23
N GLN A 219 -16.38 -4.82 -8.43
CA GLN A 219 -16.13 -4.14 -9.70
C GLN A 219 -14.71 -3.59 -9.85
N ARG A 220 -13.77 -3.97 -8.97
CA ARG A 220 -12.41 -3.40 -8.97
C ARG A 220 -11.59 -3.65 -10.23
N LYS A 221 -11.98 -4.64 -11.03
CA LYS A 221 -11.36 -4.96 -12.33
C LYS A 221 -12.00 -4.19 -13.49
N ALA A 222 -13.15 -3.56 -13.28
CA ALA A 222 -13.84 -2.82 -14.32
C ALA A 222 -13.00 -1.61 -14.77
N PRO A 223 -12.82 -1.39 -16.09
CA PRO A 223 -11.96 -0.34 -16.62
C PRO A 223 -12.42 1.07 -16.20
N TRP A 224 -13.74 1.29 -16.06
CA TRP A 224 -14.30 2.56 -15.60
C TRP A 224 -13.86 2.91 -14.17
N LEU A 225 -13.89 1.92 -13.25
CA LEU A 225 -13.51 2.13 -11.85
C LEU A 225 -12.00 2.32 -11.72
N ARG A 226 -11.19 1.61 -12.51
CA ARG A 226 -9.72 1.79 -12.57
C ARG A 226 -9.34 3.18 -13.07
N LYS A 227 -10.04 3.69 -14.09
CA LYS A 227 -9.86 5.05 -14.62
C LYS A 227 -10.30 6.12 -13.63
N ALA A 228 -11.48 5.96 -13.03
CA ALA A 228 -12.03 6.92 -12.06
C ALA A 228 -11.16 7.00 -10.80
N SER A 229 -10.80 5.85 -10.21
CA SER A 229 -9.94 5.79 -9.02
C SER A 229 -8.57 6.39 -9.26
N SER A 230 -7.88 5.99 -10.34
CA SER A 230 -6.57 6.57 -10.67
C SER A 230 -6.63 8.09 -10.90
N SER A 231 -7.65 8.59 -11.61
CA SER A 231 -7.83 10.03 -11.80
C SER A 231 -8.13 10.78 -10.50
N MET A 232 -8.94 10.21 -9.61
CA MET A 232 -9.28 10.83 -8.33
C MET A 232 -8.06 10.90 -7.43
N ILE A 233 -7.25 9.84 -7.42
CA ILE A 233 -6.05 9.73 -6.61
C ILE A 233 -4.96 10.69 -7.08
N LEU A 234 -4.78 10.84 -8.40
CA LEU A 234 -3.85 11.81 -8.97
C LEU A 234 -4.26 13.27 -8.68
N LYS A 235 -5.55 13.53 -8.46
CA LYS A 235 -6.08 14.86 -8.10
C LYS A 235 -5.98 15.17 -6.60
N MET A 236 -5.70 14.18 -5.75
CA MET A 236 -5.58 14.44 -4.31
C MET A 236 -4.33 15.30 -4.05
N PRO A 237 -4.46 16.43 -3.34
CA PRO A 237 -3.31 17.25 -3.00
C PRO A 237 -2.34 16.43 -2.15
N VAL A 238 -1.05 16.67 -2.36
CA VAL A 238 0.09 15.99 -1.71
C VAL A 238 0.24 14.50 -2.09
N PHE A 239 -0.77 13.65 -1.86
CA PHE A 239 -0.74 12.21 -2.14
C PHE A 239 -0.70 11.87 -3.63
N GLY A 240 -1.39 12.63 -4.48
CA GLY A 240 -1.40 12.39 -5.93
C GLY A 240 0.00 12.50 -6.53
N SER A 241 0.78 13.49 -6.08
CA SER A 241 2.17 13.66 -6.51
C SER A 241 3.05 12.49 -6.07
N LEU A 242 2.92 12.02 -4.82
CA LEU A 242 3.69 10.89 -4.31
C LEU A 242 3.40 9.62 -5.12
N ILE A 243 2.13 9.32 -5.35
CA ILE A 243 1.70 8.13 -6.09
C ILE A 243 2.17 8.19 -7.54
N HIS A 244 2.10 9.36 -8.16
CA HIS A 244 2.62 9.57 -9.51
C HIS A 244 4.13 9.26 -9.59
N HIS A 245 4.94 9.79 -8.67
CA HIS A 245 6.38 9.57 -8.66
C HIS A 245 6.73 8.12 -8.30
N LEU A 246 5.97 7.48 -7.40
CA LEU A 246 6.12 6.06 -7.07
C LEU A 246 5.94 5.18 -8.30
N TYR A 247 4.91 5.43 -9.10
CA TYR A 247 4.64 4.67 -10.31
C TYR A 247 5.64 4.97 -11.43
N LEU A 248 6.13 6.20 -11.55
CA LEU A 248 7.23 6.53 -12.46
C LEU A 248 8.55 5.87 -12.04
N ALA A 249 8.87 5.81 -10.75
CA ALA A 249 10.05 5.13 -10.24
C ALA A 249 10.01 3.63 -10.59
N ARG A 250 8.86 2.98 -10.37
CA ARG A 250 8.63 1.58 -10.74
C ARG A 250 8.74 1.34 -12.24
N PHE A 251 8.16 2.23 -13.04
CA PHE A 251 8.30 2.23 -14.50
C PHE A 251 9.74 2.31 -14.94
N CYS A 252 10.48 3.30 -14.46
CA CYS A 252 11.85 3.49 -14.87
C CYS A 252 12.74 2.33 -14.42
N GLN A 253 12.52 1.79 -13.22
CA GLN A 253 13.28 0.66 -12.70
C GLN A 253 13.04 -0.61 -13.52
N ALA A 254 11.77 -0.96 -13.76
CA ALA A 254 11.37 -2.10 -14.58
C ALA A 254 11.98 -2.03 -15.98
N PHE A 255 11.85 -0.85 -16.60
CA PHE A 255 12.28 -0.65 -17.97
C PHE A 255 13.80 -0.65 -18.07
N ALA A 256 14.51 0.01 -17.15
CA ALA A 256 15.97 -0.03 -17.06
C ALA A 256 16.51 -1.46 -16.94
N PHE A 257 15.87 -2.26 -16.09
CA PHE A 257 16.24 -3.64 -15.86
C PHE A 257 16.11 -4.48 -17.14
N LEU A 258 14.92 -4.47 -17.77
CA LEU A 258 14.67 -5.20 -19.00
C LEU A 258 15.64 -4.79 -20.12
N LEU A 259 15.88 -3.49 -20.27
CA LEU A 259 16.84 -2.99 -21.27
C LEU A 259 18.29 -3.42 -20.95
N SER A 260 18.69 -3.44 -19.68
CA SER A 260 20.02 -3.91 -19.28
C SER A 260 20.22 -5.40 -19.50
N SER A 261 19.14 -6.19 -19.46
CA SER A 261 19.10 -7.60 -19.86
C SER A 261 19.01 -7.79 -21.37
N ARG A 262 19.24 -6.73 -22.17
CA ARG A 262 19.20 -6.73 -23.64
C ARG A 262 17.84 -7.13 -24.23
N VAL A 263 16.76 -7.00 -23.45
CA VAL A 263 15.40 -7.21 -23.96
C VAL A 263 15.07 -6.09 -24.95
N PRO A 264 14.60 -6.41 -26.18
CA PRO A 264 14.24 -5.39 -27.16
C PRO A 264 13.19 -4.41 -26.61
N VAL A 265 13.33 -3.12 -26.93
CA VAL A 265 12.46 -2.02 -26.42
C VAL A 265 10.97 -2.35 -26.53
N LEU A 266 10.53 -2.85 -27.68
CA LEU A 266 9.11 -3.20 -27.90
C LEU A 266 8.63 -4.28 -26.92
N LYS A 267 9.46 -5.29 -26.66
CA LYS A 267 9.16 -6.35 -25.70
C LYS A 267 9.24 -5.84 -24.26
N ALA A 268 10.20 -4.97 -23.97
CA ALA A 268 10.34 -4.34 -22.67
C ALA A 268 9.10 -3.50 -22.29
N ILE A 269 8.49 -2.80 -23.25
CA ILE A 269 7.23 -2.06 -23.05
C ILE A 269 6.09 -3.01 -22.70
N GLU A 270 5.90 -4.08 -23.48
CA GLU A 270 4.85 -5.08 -23.26
C GLU A 270 4.96 -5.69 -21.85
N LEU A 271 6.17 -6.03 -21.43
CA LEU A 271 6.43 -6.63 -20.12
C LEU A 271 6.23 -5.62 -18.99
N THR A 272 6.73 -4.39 -19.17
CA THR A 272 6.58 -3.34 -18.16
C THR A 272 5.11 -2.95 -17.96
N GLN A 273 4.32 -2.96 -19.02
CA GLN A 273 2.87 -2.74 -18.96
C GLN A 273 2.17 -3.79 -18.08
N ARG A 274 2.51 -5.08 -18.23
CA ARG A 274 1.95 -6.15 -17.39
C ARG A 274 2.39 -6.04 -15.93
N MET A 275 3.61 -5.57 -15.71
CA MET A 275 4.17 -5.37 -14.38
C MET A 275 3.53 -4.20 -13.64
N ILE A 276 3.23 -3.10 -14.34
CA ILE A 276 2.73 -1.86 -13.72
C ILE A 276 1.24 -1.80 -13.90
N SER A 277 0.51 -2.32 -12.91
CA SER A 277 -0.95 -2.36 -12.89
C SER A 277 -1.61 -0.98 -12.62
N PHE A 278 -0.95 0.11 -12.99
CA PHE A 278 -1.44 1.48 -12.87
C PHE A 278 -2.03 1.96 -14.19
N TYR A 279 -3.35 2.14 -14.19
CA TYR A 279 -4.14 2.39 -15.40
C TYR A 279 -3.59 3.50 -16.33
N PRO A 280 -3.15 4.67 -15.84
CA PRO A 280 -2.58 5.70 -16.70
C PRO A 280 -1.30 5.28 -17.43
N ILE A 281 -0.41 4.53 -16.77
CA ILE A 281 0.83 4.03 -17.38
C ILE A 281 0.51 2.87 -18.31
N GLU A 282 -0.36 1.94 -17.90
CA GLU A 282 -0.77 0.79 -18.71
C GLU A 282 -1.35 1.22 -20.06
N GLN A 283 -2.27 2.19 -20.06
CA GLN A 283 -2.86 2.75 -21.28
C GLN A 283 -1.82 3.47 -22.14
N ALA A 284 -0.91 4.22 -21.50
CA ALA A 284 0.13 4.93 -22.22
C ALA A 284 1.11 3.96 -22.90
N LEU A 285 1.50 2.88 -22.23
CA LEU A 285 2.41 1.87 -22.77
C LEU A 285 1.75 1.04 -23.89
N GLU A 286 0.47 0.69 -23.77
CA GLU A 286 -0.25 -0.03 -24.84
C GLU A 286 -0.26 0.78 -26.15
N ALA A 287 -0.65 2.05 -26.06
CA ALA A 287 -0.69 2.93 -27.23
C ALA A 287 0.72 3.28 -27.75
N SER A 288 1.71 3.38 -26.87
CA SER A 288 3.11 3.59 -27.26
C SER A 288 3.68 2.37 -28.00
N ARG A 289 3.29 1.15 -27.61
CA ARG A 289 3.68 -0.11 -28.27
C ARG A 289 3.23 -0.13 -29.72
N GLU A 290 1.97 0.24 -29.99
CA GLU A 290 1.43 0.32 -31.35
C GLU A 290 2.18 1.36 -32.20
N SER A 291 2.52 2.49 -31.58
CA SER A 291 3.23 3.60 -32.26
C SER A 291 4.67 3.24 -32.63
N ILE A 292 5.38 2.56 -31.73
CA ILE A 292 6.75 2.07 -31.97
C ILE A 292 6.77 0.96 -33.01
N PHE A 293 5.75 0.09 -33.01
CA PHE A 293 5.60 -0.92 -34.05
C PHE A 293 5.46 -0.29 -35.46
N LYS A 294 4.88 0.91 -35.55
CA LYS A 294 4.77 1.71 -36.78
C LYS A 294 6.05 2.52 -37.10
N GLY A 295 7.12 2.36 -36.32
CA GLY A 295 8.41 3.02 -36.54
C GLY A 295 8.60 4.37 -35.83
N GLN A 296 7.68 4.78 -34.95
CA GLN A 296 7.86 6.01 -34.18
C GLN A 296 8.91 5.82 -33.07
N PRO A 297 9.82 6.78 -32.85
CA PRO A 297 10.76 6.74 -31.71
C PRO A 297 10.03 6.64 -30.37
N PHE A 298 10.65 5.95 -29.41
CA PHE A 298 10.11 5.72 -28.08
C PHE A 298 9.80 7.02 -27.34
N HIS A 299 10.71 8.01 -27.36
CA HIS A 299 10.46 9.27 -26.66
C HIS A 299 9.23 10.02 -27.20
N GLN A 300 8.93 9.89 -28.50
CA GLN A 300 7.77 10.55 -29.11
C GLN A 300 6.48 9.79 -28.81
N SER A 301 6.51 8.45 -28.79
CA SER A 301 5.33 7.63 -28.53
C SER A 301 4.74 7.86 -27.13
N ILE A 302 5.60 8.14 -26.14
CA ILE A 302 5.18 8.46 -24.77
C ILE A 302 4.84 9.95 -24.55
N ASN A 303 5.31 10.86 -25.41
CA ASN A 303 5.16 12.32 -25.25
C ASN A 303 3.70 12.79 -25.25
N GLN A 304 2.82 12.06 -25.93
CA GLN A 304 1.39 12.36 -25.99
C GLN A 304 0.65 12.15 -24.65
N PHE A 305 1.27 11.48 -23.66
CA PHE A 305 0.63 11.16 -22.38
C PHE A 305 1.13 12.06 -21.24
N ARG A 306 0.20 12.78 -20.61
CA ARG A 306 0.48 13.67 -19.46
C ARG A 306 1.07 12.97 -18.23
N ILE A 307 1.02 11.63 -18.17
CA ILE A 307 1.61 10.86 -17.07
C ILE A 307 3.14 10.91 -17.12
N PHE A 308 3.75 11.15 -18.27
CA PHE A 308 5.20 11.26 -18.41
C PHE A 308 5.62 12.73 -18.36
N PRO A 309 6.43 13.14 -17.37
CA PRO A 309 6.88 14.53 -17.29
C PRO A 309 7.81 14.91 -18.45
N PRO A 310 7.84 16.19 -18.87
CA PRO A 310 8.71 16.66 -19.96
C PRO A 310 10.19 16.31 -19.75
N ARG A 311 10.67 16.34 -18.50
CA ARG A 311 12.05 15.96 -18.15
C ARG A 311 12.34 14.49 -18.46
N LEU A 312 11.39 13.58 -18.20
CA LEU A 312 11.54 12.16 -18.53
C LEU A 312 11.63 11.99 -20.05
N ILE A 313 10.74 12.64 -20.80
CA ILE A 313 10.69 12.57 -22.26
C ILE A 313 12.00 13.10 -22.87
N ALA A 314 12.50 14.23 -22.38
CA ALA A 314 13.77 14.81 -22.83
C ALA A 314 14.96 13.88 -22.57
N LEU A 315 15.05 13.28 -21.38
CA LEU A 315 16.11 12.33 -21.07
C LEU A 315 15.98 11.04 -21.88
N ALA A 316 14.76 10.53 -22.08
CA ALA A 316 14.50 9.38 -22.93
C ALA A 316 14.95 9.63 -24.37
N ARG A 317 14.72 10.84 -24.92
CA ARG A 317 15.24 11.24 -26.23
C ARG A 317 16.76 11.15 -26.29
N VAL A 318 17.46 11.74 -25.32
CA VAL A 318 18.93 11.67 -25.24
C VAL A 318 19.42 10.23 -25.14
N GLY A 319 18.75 9.41 -24.33
CA GLY A 319 19.07 7.99 -24.20
C GLY A 319 18.82 7.19 -25.48
N GLU A 320 17.77 7.51 -26.22
CA GLU A 320 17.46 6.87 -27.50
C GLU A 320 18.48 7.27 -28.59
N GLU A 321 18.80 8.56 -28.71
CA GLU A 321 19.80 9.08 -29.65
C GLU A 321 21.22 8.54 -29.35
N ALA A 322 21.56 8.36 -28.08
CA ALA A 322 22.84 7.81 -27.64
C ALA A 322 22.85 6.27 -27.53
N ASN A 323 21.73 5.59 -27.79
CA ASN A 323 21.53 4.15 -27.56
C ASN A 323 21.90 3.69 -26.12
N GLN A 324 21.56 4.51 -25.13
CA GLN A 324 21.84 4.33 -23.70
C GLN A 324 20.56 4.46 -22.85
N LEU A 325 19.44 3.96 -23.37
CA LEU A 325 18.14 4.00 -22.67
C LEU A 325 18.21 3.29 -21.32
N ASP A 326 18.89 2.15 -21.22
CA ASP A 326 19.12 1.43 -19.96
C ASP A 326 19.76 2.30 -18.87
N THR A 327 20.80 3.05 -19.24
CA THR A 327 21.54 3.93 -18.32
C THR A 327 20.70 5.14 -17.90
N ILE A 328 20.01 5.76 -18.86
CA ILE A 328 19.12 6.89 -18.59
C ILE A 328 17.97 6.47 -17.68
N PHE A 329 17.31 5.36 -17.97
CA PHE A 329 16.19 4.87 -17.17
C PHE A 329 16.63 4.42 -15.77
N ARG A 330 17.84 3.90 -15.62
CA ARG A 330 18.43 3.61 -14.29
C ARG A 330 18.59 4.89 -13.46
N LYS A 331 19.10 5.97 -14.07
CA LYS A 331 19.24 7.28 -13.40
C LYS A 331 17.87 7.89 -13.07
N LEU A 332 16.92 7.83 -14.00
CA LEU A 332 15.54 8.28 -13.76
C LEU A 332 14.89 7.50 -12.62
N ALA A 333 15.06 6.18 -12.57
CA ALA A 333 14.57 5.36 -11.48
C ALA A 333 15.12 5.82 -10.14
N GLN A 334 16.45 6.05 -10.04
CA GLN A 334 17.05 6.55 -8.81
C GLN A 334 16.49 7.93 -8.41
N GLN A 335 16.43 8.87 -9.35
CA GLN A 335 15.90 10.21 -9.08
C GLN A 335 14.45 10.18 -8.58
N TYR A 336 13.56 9.41 -9.22
CA TYR A 336 12.19 9.29 -8.76
C TYR A 336 12.08 8.57 -7.41
N ASN A 337 12.94 7.59 -7.12
CA ASN A 337 12.98 6.94 -5.81
C ASN A 337 13.39 7.92 -4.70
N ASP A 338 14.38 8.78 -4.96
CA ASP A 338 14.82 9.83 -4.04
C ASP A 338 13.70 10.87 -3.81
N GLU A 339 13.02 11.28 -4.87
CA GLU A 339 11.88 12.20 -4.79
C GLU A 339 10.70 11.57 -4.01
N VAL A 340 10.44 10.27 -4.17
CA VAL A 340 9.42 9.53 -3.38
C VAL A 340 9.79 9.54 -1.90
N GLU A 341 11.05 9.32 -1.55
CA GLU A 341 11.51 9.36 -0.17
C GLU A 341 11.36 10.75 0.45
N GLN A 342 11.79 11.79 -0.27
CA GLN A 342 11.66 13.18 0.17
C GLN A 342 10.19 13.57 0.36
N ARG A 343 9.32 13.26 -0.61
CA ARG A 343 7.87 13.54 -0.52
C ARG A 343 7.22 12.78 0.64
N THR A 344 7.66 11.55 0.92
CA THR A 344 7.18 10.77 2.07
C THR A 344 7.55 11.44 3.40
N LYS A 345 8.77 11.95 3.52
CA LYS A 345 9.22 12.70 4.71
C LYS A 345 8.43 14.01 4.89
N LEU A 346 8.24 14.76 3.82
CA LEU A 346 7.46 16.00 3.84
C LEU A 346 6.00 15.76 4.24
N LEU A 347 5.36 14.71 3.70
CA LEU A 347 4.03 14.29 4.09
C LEU A 347 3.92 14.05 5.59
N GLY A 348 4.87 13.32 6.18
CA GLY A 348 4.92 13.11 7.63
C GLY A 348 4.98 14.42 8.41
N SER A 349 5.87 15.34 8.02
CA SER A 349 6.06 16.63 8.70
C SER A 349 4.87 17.59 8.58
N LEU A 350 4.09 17.51 7.49
CA LEU A 350 2.92 18.38 7.28
C LEU A 350 1.68 17.88 8.02
N ILE A 351 1.58 16.57 8.28
CA ILE A 351 0.44 16.01 9.00
C ILE A 351 0.41 16.52 10.45
N GLU A 352 1.55 16.68 11.11
CA GLU A 352 1.62 17.10 12.51
C GLU A 352 1.03 18.51 12.77
N PRO A 353 1.43 19.59 12.07
CA PRO A 353 0.81 20.90 12.23
C PRO A 353 -0.69 20.90 11.95
N VAL A 354 -1.12 20.17 10.91
CA VAL A 354 -2.55 20.06 10.56
C VAL A 354 -3.33 19.39 11.70
N LEU A 355 -2.77 18.33 12.31
CA LEU A 355 -3.38 17.67 13.46
C LEU A 355 -3.47 18.58 14.67
N ILE A 356 -2.43 19.36 14.98
CA ILE A 356 -2.44 20.29 16.12
C ILE A 356 -3.52 21.35 15.93
N VAL A 357 -3.59 21.99 14.75
CA VAL A 357 -4.60 23.01 14.45
C VAL A 357 -6.01 22.42 14.52
N PHE A 358 -6.20 21.24 13.93
CA PHE A 358 -7.48 20.54 13.94
C PHE A 358 -7.91 20.17 15.37
N LEU A 359 -6.99 19.66 16.18
CA LEU A 359 -7.26 19.28 17.57
C LEU A 359 -7.56 20.52 18.43
N ALA A 360 -6.79 21.60 18.27
CA ALA A 360 -7.03 22.86 18.95
C ALA A 360 -8.43 23.42 18.63
N LEU A 361 -8.86 23.31 17.37
CA LEU A 361 -10.20 23.73 16.95
C LEU A 361 -11.30 22.86 17.58
N ILE A 362 -11.14 21.54 17.59
CA ILE A 362 -12.09 20.62 18.23
C ILE A 362 -12.17 20.89 19.74
N VAL A 363 -11.02 20.91 20.43
CA VAL A 363 -10.96 21.12 21.87
C VAL A 363 -11.51 22.50 22.22
N GLY A 364 -11.14 23.54 21.48
CA GLY A 364 -11.66 24.89 21.65
C GLY A 364 -13.19 24.97 21.49
N LEU A 365 -13.75 24.34 20.45
CA LEU A 365 -15.19 24.25 20.25
C LEU A 365 -15.89 23.56 21.43
N ILE A 366 -15.31 22.48 21.95
CA ILE A 366 -15.86 21.76 23.10
C ILE A 366 -15.80 22.61 24.37
N LEU A 367 -14.67 23.25 24.65
CA LEU A 367 -14.54 24.14 25.82
C LEU A 367 -15.60 25.25 25.77
N ILE A 368 -15.78 25.91 24.62
CA ILE A 368 -16.83 26.92 24.45
C ILE A 368 -18.21 26.30 24.70
N ALA A 369 -18.52 25.14 24.11
CA ALA A 369 -19.80 24.47 24.30
C ALA A 369 -20.09 24.08 25.76
N MET A 370 -19.04 23.85 26.55
CA MET A 370 -19.12 23.51 27.96
C MET A 370 -19.20 24.72 28.90
N TYR A 371 -18.44 25.79 28.62
CA TYR A 371 -18.41 26.98 29.47
C TYR A 371 -19.53 27.96 29.19
N LEU A 372 -20.00 28.06 27.94
CA LEU A 372 -21.12 28.92 27.56
C LEU A 372 -22.38 28.66 28.43
N PRO A 373 -22.74 27.39 28.74
CA PRO A 373 -23.77 27.11 29.73
C PRO A 373 -23.47 27.69 31.13
N ILE A 374 -22.24 27.59 31.63
CA ILE A 374 -21.91 28.10 32.97
C ILE A 374 -22.12 29.62 33.03
N PHE A 375 -21.64 30.35 32.01
CA PHE A 375 -21.82 31.80 31.93
C PHE A 375 -23.30 32.22 31.92
N LYS A 376 -24.15 31.52 31.16
CA LYS A 376 -25.59 31.83 31.12
C LYS A 376 -26.27 31.62 32.47
N LEU A 377 -25.87 30.60 33.24
CA LEU A 377 -26.40 30.39 34.58
C LEU A 377 -25.98 31.52 35.52
N VAL A 378 -24.69 31.88 35.57
CA VAL A 378 -24.20 32.99 36.42
C VAL A 378 -24.92 34.30 36.09
N THR A 379 -25.04 34.64 34.81
CA THR A 379 -25.68 35.89 34.37
C THR A 379 -27.17 35.94 34.71
N ASN A 380 -27.90 34.82 34.60
CA ASN A 380 -29.33 34.75 34.92
C ASN A 380 -29.62 34.70 36.43
N PHE A 381 -28.65 34.27 37.26
CA PHE A 381 -28.79 34.23 38.71
C PHE A 381 -28.23 35.50 39.43
N GLY A 382 -27.71 36.48 38.70
CA GLY A 382 -27.41 37.81 39.25
C GLY A 382 -26.39 37.82 40.39
N ILE A 383 -25.33 37.01 40.27
CA ILE A 383 -24.07 37.20 41.01
C ILE A 383 -22.98 37.51 40.00
#